data_AF-A0A1H5Y7N6-F1
#
_entry.id   AF-A0A1H5Y7N6-F1
#
_cell.length_a   1.000
_cell.length_b   1.000
_cell.length_c   1.000
_cell.angle_alpha   90.00
_cell.angle_beta   90.00
_cell.angle_gamma   90.00
#
_symmetry.space_group_name_H-M   'P 1'
#
loop_
_entity.id
_entity.type
_entity.pdbx_description
1 polymer ?
#
loop_
_entity_poly.entity_id
_entity_poly.type
_entity_poly.pdbx_seq_one_letter_code
_entity_poly.pdbx_strand_id
1 'polypeptide(L)'
;MVGLDAYTGSGKTTLINAIINEMVLCDPDERIFILEDTGEIQCAAQNFVQYHTTLDVDMTQLLKTTLRMRPDRILVGEVRGAEALDLLDAWNTGHEGGAATLHANDAMSGLTRLESLISRNPSAPKEIMPLIAEAVDMVVHITRTPHGRKIQQIIEVQGFKRGSYQIKKL
;
A
#
# COMPACT_ATOMS: atom_id res chain seq x y z
N MET A 1 2.86 4.99 0.62
CA MET A 1 1.50 5.59 0.59
C MET A 1 0.42 4.51 0.52
N VAL A 2 -0.67 4.65 1.27
CA VAL A 2 -1.78 3.69 1.24
C VAL A 2 -3.05 4.33 0.65
N GLY A 3 -3.56 3.77 -0.44
CA GLY A 3 -4.84 4.14 -1.05
C GLY A 3 -6.00 3.38 -0.41
N LEU A 4 -6.99 4.09 0.14
CA LEU A 4 -8.08 3.51 0.90
C LEU A 4 -9.44 3.74 0.24
N ASP A 5 -10.36 2.78 0.38
CA ASP A 5 -11.71 2.90 -0.18
C ASP A 5 -12.80 2.03 0.45
N ALA A 6 -14.02 2.53 0.49
CA ALA A 6 -15.17 1.81 1.07
C ALA A 6 -15.72 0.68 0.17
N TYR A 7 -15.47 0.69 -1.16
CA TYR A 7 -16.10 -0.24 -2.12
C TYR A 7 -15.21 -0.56 -3.34
N THR A 8 -15.51 -1.63 -4.07
CA THR A 8 -14.84 -2.02 -5.33
C THR A 8 -15.28 -1.10 -6.47
N GLY A 9 -14.37 -0.64 -7.34
CA GLY A 9 -14.71 0.29 -8.44
C GLY A 9 -14.85 1.78 -8.06
N SER A 10 -14.38 2.14 -6.87
CA SER A 10 -14.24 3.50 -6.36
C SER A 10 -13.21 4.37 -7.11
N GLY A 11 -12.21 3.73 -7.73
CA GLY A 11 -11.13 4.41 -8.45
C GLY A 11 -9.73 4.21 -7.87
N LYS A 12 -9.51 3.31 -6.88
CA LYS A 12 -8.18 2.94 -6.34
C LYS A 12 -7.15 2.73 -7.43
N THR A 13 -7.46 1.84 -8.38
CA THR A 13 -6.55 1.47 -9.46
C THR A 13 -6.21 2.68 -10.33
N THR A 14 -7.17 3.56 -10.60
CA THR A 14 -6.90 4.80 -11.35
C THR A 14 -6.02 5.76 -10.56
N LEU A 15 -6.28 5.93 -9.26
CA LEU A 15 -5.49 6.79 -8.39
C LEU A 15 -4.05 6.27 -8.26
N ILE A 16 -3.88 4.97 -8.04
CA ILE A 16 -2.54 4.38 -7.91
C ILE A 16 -1.80 4.45 -9.25
N ASN A 17 -2.44 4.25 -10.40
CA ASN A 17 -1.81 4.44 -11.71
C ASN A 17 -1.31 5.88 -11.91
N ALA A 18 -2.09 6.88 -11.49
CA ALA A 18 -1.65 8.28 -11.55
C ALA A 18 -0.42 8.54 -10.67
N ILE A 19 -0.37 7.92 -9.50
CA ILE A 19 0.72 8.08 -8.55
C ILE A 19 1.97 7.35 -9.01
N ILE A 20 1.82 6.15 -9.58
CA ILE A 20 2.92 5.41 -10.23
C ILE A 20 3.48 6.24 -11.38
N ASN A 21 2.63 6.88 -12.17
CA ASN A 21 3.10 7.75 -13.26
C ASN A 21 3.95 8.91 -12.73
N GLU A 22 3.52 9.58 -11.66
CA GLU A 22 4.34 10.62 -11.02
C GLU A 22 5.65 10.07 -10.44
N MET A 23 5.64 8.89 -9.81
CA MET A 23 6.87 8.22 -9.33
C MET A 23 7.86 8.01 -10.47
N VAL A 24 7.38 7.48 -11.61
CA VAL A 24 8.21 7.22 -12.80
C VAL A 24 8.76 8.51 -13.42
N LEU A 25 7.99 9.60 -13.39
CA LEU A 25 8.44 10.89 -13.91
C LEU A 25 9.52 11.52 -13.02
N CYS A 26 9.40 11.38 -11.70
CA CYS A 26 10.39 11.87 -10.74
C CYS A 26 11.69 11.06 -10.80
N ASP A 27 11.58 9.73 -10.88
CA ASP A 27 12.69 8.80 -10.71
C ASP A 27 12.67 7.70 -11.81
N PRO A 28 13.01 8.03 -13.06
CA PRO A 28 12.79 7.14 -14.23
C PRO A 28 13.65 5.88 -14.27
N ASP A 29 14.76 5.85 -13.51
CA ASP A 29 15.71 4.74 -13.47
C ASP A 29 15.37 3.68 -12.42
N GLU A 30 14.39 3.95 -11.54
CA GLU A 30 14.00 3.04 -10.47
C GLU A 30 13.34 1.76 -11.00
N ARG A 31 13.65 0.66 -10.33
CA ARG A 31 13.06 -0.65 -10.56
C ARG A 31 11.78 -0.82 -9.76
N ILE A 32 10.65 -0.84 -10.46
CA ILE A 32 9.33 -0.95 -9.84
C ILE A 32 8.82 -2.39 -9.87
N PHE A 33 8.45 -2.94 -8.71
CA PHE A 33 7.73 -4.21 -8.61
C PHE A 33 6.27 -3.98 -8.28
N ILE A 34 5.39 -4.65 -9.01
CA ILE A 34 3.93 -4.57 -8.84
C ILE A 34 3.41 -5.98 -8.60
N LEU A 35 2.71 -6.17 -7.49
CA LEU A 35 2.19 -7.46 -7.04
C LEU A 35 0.66 -7.38 -6.97
N GLU A 36 -0.05 -8.23 -7.72
CA GLU A 36 -1.51 -8.14 -7.88
C GLU A 36 -2.21 -9.50 -7.94
N ASP A 37 -3.53 -9.52 -7.67
CA ASP A 37 -4.34 -10.70 -7.95
C ASP A 37 -4.84 -10.73 -9.42
N THR A 38 -5.35 -9.61 -9.94
CA THR A 38 -6.08 -9.55 -11.24
C THR A 38 -5.42 -8.69 -12.32
N GLY A 39 -4.25 -8.09 -12.05
CA GLY A 39 -3.43 -7.36 -13.03
C GLY A 39 -4.09 -6.11 -13.60
N GLU A 40 -4.51 -5.18 -12.73
CA GLU A 40 -5.20 -3.95 -13.14
C GLU A 40 -4.28 -2.73 -13.18
N ILE A 41 -3.16 -2.76 -12.46
CA ILE A 41 -2.21 -1.65 -12.39
C ILE A 41 -1.46 -1.51 -13.71
N GLN A 42 -1.33 -0.28 -14.16
CA GLN A 42 -0.55 0.09 -15.33
C GLN A 42 0.70 0.84 -14.90
N CYS A 43 1.84 0.52 -15.53
CA CYS A 43 3.11 1.15 -15.23
C CYS A 43 3.84 1.50 -16.53
N ALA A 44 4.30 2.75 -16.62
CA ALA A 44 5.06 3.26 -17.76
C ALA A 44 6.58 3.27 -17.51
N ALA A 45 7.04 2.74 -16.36
CA ALA A 45 8.46 2.66 -16.05
C ALA A 45 9.19 1.85 -17.12
N GLN A 46 10.47 2.17 -17.38
CA GLN A 46 11.29 1.34 -18.27
C GLN A 46 11.66 0.02 -17.62
N ASN A 47 11.88 0.03 -16.30
CA ASN A 47 12.34 -1.10 -15.51
C ASN A 47 11.27 -1.51 -14.49
N PHE A 48 10.27 -2.29 -14.93
CA PHE A 48 9.28 -2.85 -14.00
C PHE A 48 9.10 -4.35 -14.17
N VAL A 49 8.63 -4.96 -13.08
CA VAL A 49 8.20 -6.37 -13.06
C VAL A 49 6.82 -6.44 -12.43
N GLN A 50 5.92 -7.15 -13.11
CA GLN A 50 4.58 -7.46 -12.60
C GLN A 50 4.50 -8.93 -12.23
N TYR A 51 4.07 -9.21 -11.01
CA TYR A 51 3.76 -10.55 -10.54
C TYR A 51 2.28 -10.67 -10.18
N HIS A 52 1.75 -11.85 -10.44
CA HIS A 52 0.37 -12.19 -10.13
C HIS A 52 0.31 -13.37 -9.18
N THR A 53 -0.61 -13.30 -8.21
CA THR A 53 -0.90 -14.45 -7.36
C THR A 53 -1.53 -15.57 -8.20
N THR A 54 -1.35 -16.79 -7.74
CA THR A 54 -1.99 -17.98 -8.31
C THR A 54 -2.59 -18.81 -7.18
N LEU A 55 -3.19 -19.95 -7.51
CA LEU A 55 -3.67 -20.89 -6.50
C LEU A 55 -2.53 -21.46 -5.63
N ASP A 56 -1.31 -21.51 -6.16
CA ASP A 56 -0.14 -22.09 -5.49
C ASP A 56 0.80 -21.02 -4.89
N VAL A 57 0.72 -19.79 -5.40
CA VAL A 57 1.61 -18.68 -5.03
C VAL A 57 0.78 -17.50 -4.52
N ASP A 58 0.81 -17.31 -3.20
CA ASP A 58 0.13 -16.19 -2.53
C ASP A 58 0.97 -14.89 -2.53
N MET A 59 0.36 -13.80 -2.08
CA MET A 59 0.99 -12.48 -2.01
C MET A 59 2.23 -12.46 -1.11
N THR A 60 2.22 -13.20 0.00
CA THR A 60 3.38 -13.31 0.90
C THR A 60 4.58 -13.95 0.18
N GLN A 61 4.36 -14.99 -0.62
CA GLN A 61 5.40 -15.62 -1.42
C GLN A 61 5.95 -14.67 -2.49
N LEU A 62 5.09 -13.88 -3.14
CA LEU A 62 5.51 -12.87 -4.10
C LEU A 62 6.37 -11.77 -3.46
N LEU A 63 5.95 -11.25 -2.30
CA LEU A 63 6.72 -10.26 -1.54
C LEU A 63 8.11 -10.79 -1.18
N LYS A 64 8.18 -12.01 -0.62
CA LYS A 64 9.45 -12.66 -0.25
C LYS A 64 10.38 -12.90 -1.45
N THR A 65 9.81 -13.21 -2.61
CA THR A 65 10.58 -13.36 -3.85
C THR A 65 11.12 -12.01 -4.31
N THR A 66 10.27 -10.98 -4.28
CA THR A 66 10.60 -9.62 -4.71
C THR A 66 11.79 -9.03 -3.96
N LEU A 67 11.91 -9.26 -2.65
CA LEU A 67 13.05 -8.77 -1.84
C LEU A 67 14.42 -9.28 -2.31
N ARG A 68 14.48 -10.39 -3.06
CA ARG A 68 15.74 -10.91 -3.63
C ARG A 68 16.07 -10.34 -5.00
N MET A 69 15.17 -9.56 -5.59
CA MET A 69 15.28 -9.05 -6.94
C MET A 69 15.78 -7.62 -7.01
N ARG A 70 16.21 -7.06 -5.87
CA ARG A 70 16.68 -5.67 -5.71
C ARG A 70 15.64 -4.68 -6.27
N PRO A 71 14.43 -4.64 -5.71
CA PRO A 71 13.45 -3.62 -6.07
C PRO A 71 13.92 -2.25 -5.57
N ASP A 72 13.54 -1.18 -6.26
CA ASP A 72 13.63 0.18 -5.69
C ASP A 72 12.27 0.56 -5.09
N ARG A 73 11.16 0.19 -5.75
CA ARG A 73 9.80 0.33 -5.22
C ARG A 73 9.01 -0.96 -5.24
N ILE A 74 8.22 -1.20 -4.19
CA ILE A 74 7.29 -2.33 -4.10
C ILE A 74 5.87 -1.79 -3.99
N LEU A 75 5.03 -2.19 -4.95
CA LEU A 75 3.65 -1.82 -5.07
C LEU A 75 2.76 -3.05 -4.92
N VAL A 76 1.71 -2.96 -4.11
CA VAL A 76 0.75 -4.06 -3.93
C VAL A 76 -0.64 -3.57 -4.32
N GLY A 77 -1.23 -4.22 -5.32
CA GLY A 77 -2.52 -3.83 -5.88
C GLY A 77 -3.60 -3.78 -4.81
N GLU A 78 -3.70 -4.80 -3.96
CA GLU A 78 -4.62 -4.82 -2.83
C GLU A 78 -4.07 -5.69 -1.70
N VAL A 79 -4.15 -5.18 -0.47
CA VAL A 79 -3.80 -5.91 0.76
C VAL A 79 -5.10 -6.38 1.43
N ARG A 80 -5.24 -7.70 1.61
CA ARG A 80 -6.46 -8.38 2.05
C ARG A 80 -6.26 -9.23 3.30
N GLY A 81 -5.02 -9.61 3.62
CA GLY A 81 -4.70 -10.60 4.63
C GLY A 81 -3.37 -10.36 5.37
N ALA A 82 -2.77 -11.48 5.81
CA ALA A 82 -1.57 -11.50 6.64
C ALA A 82 -0.31 -10.97 5.93
N GLU A 83 -0.34 -10.88 4.60
CA GLU A 83 0.73 -10.29 3.77
C GLU A 83 0.99 -8.81 4.09
N ALA A 84 0.06 -8.15 4.78
CA ALA A 84 0.24 -6.79 5.27
C ALA A 84 1.53 -6.62 6.09
N LEU A 85 1.88 -7.61 6.93
CA LEU A 85 3.12 -7.55 7.70
C LEU A 85 4.34 -7.68 6.79
N ASP A 86 4.32 -8.65 5.87
CA ASP A 86 5.44 -8.86 4.93
C ASP A 86 5.69 -7.61 4.07
N LEU A 87 4.62 -6.88 3.70
CA LEU A 87 4.71 -5.61 2.97
C LEU A 87 5.33 -4.50 3.82
N LEU A 88 4.89 -4.36 5.09
CA LEU A 88 5.43 -3.34 5.98
C LEU A 88 6.92 -3.58 6.27
N ASP A 89 7.30 -4.83 6.51
CA ASP A 89 8.69 -5.21 6.70
C ASP A 89 9.53 -4.91 5.45
N ALA A 90 8.97 -5.12 4.25
CA ALA A 90 9.63 -4.78 3.00
C ALA A 90 9.91 -3.27 2.88
N TRP A 91 8.93 -2.42 3.22
CA TRP A 91 9.09 -0.97 3.19
C TRP A 91 10.08 -0.46 4.26
N ASN A 92 10.03 -1.01 5.48
CA ASN A 92 10.93 -0.62 6.57
C ASN A 92 12.39 -1.07 6.38
N THR A 93 12.67 -2.01 5.47
CA THR A 93 14.02 -2.58 5.26
C THR A 93 14.79 -1.94 4.10
N GLY A 94 14.42 -0.72 3.70
CA GLY A 94 15.13 0.07 2.69
C GLY A 94 14.50 0.05 1.29
N HIS A 95 13.23 -0.34 1.17
CA HIS A 95 12.45 -0.26 -0.06
C HIS A 95 11.30 0.75 0.11
N GLU A 96 11.66 1.97 0.50
CA GLU A 96 10.72 3.06 0.75
C GLU A 96 10.00 3.51 -0.54
N GLY A 97 9.00 4.39 -0.40
CA GLY A 97 8.36 5.00 -1.58
C GLY A 97 7.39 4.11 -2.34
N GLY A 98 7.01 2.95 -1.79
CA GLY A 98 5.98 2.07 -2.33
C GLY A 98 4.54 2.56 -2.13
N ALA A 99 3.60 1.85 -2.74
CA ALA A 99 2.18 2.11 -2.59
C ALA A 99 1.38 0.82 -2.50
N ALA A 100 0.33 0.84 -1.69
CA ALA A 100 -0.62 -0.27 -1.65
C ALA A 100 -2.04 0.23 -1.51
N THR A 101 -3.00 -0.61 -1.85
CA THR A 101 -4.42 -0.30 -1.62
C THR A 101 -5.07 -1.28 -0.65
N LEU A 102 -6.09 -0.83 0.06
CA LEU A 102 -6.98 -1.71 0.83
C LEU A 102 -8.35 -1.06 1.00
N HIS A 103 -9.31 -1.85 1.49
CA HIS A 103 -10.67 -1.37 1.73
C HIS A 103 -10.84 -0.78 3.14
N ALA A 104 -11.32 0.47 3.21
CA ALA A 104 -11.61 1.20 4.45
C ALA A 104 -12.63 2.33 4.22
N ASN A 105 -13.40 2.70 5.24
CA ASN A 105 -14.48 3.69 5.12
C ASN A 105 -14.01 5.15 5.24
N ASP A 106 -12.82 5.35 5.77
CA ASP A 106 -12.14 6.64 5.95
C ASP A 106 -10.64 6.41 6.19
N ALA A 107 -9.86 7.50 6.22
CA ALA A 107 -8.40 7.41 6.32
C ALA A 107 -7.92 6.74 7.62
N MET A 108 -8.56 7.03 8.76
CA MET A 108 -8.18 6.45 10.05
C MET A 108 -8.57 4.98 10.13
N SER A 109 -9.75 4.63 9.64
CA SER A 109 -10.22 3.25 9.58
C SER A 109 -9.32 2.37 8.72
N GLY A 110 -8.61 2.92 7.74
CA GLY A 110 -7.62 2.15 6.98
C GLY A 110 -6.35 1.84 7.75
N LEU A 111 -5.88 2.73 8.63
CA LEU A 111 -4.79 2.41 9.55
C LEU A 111 -5.22 1.30 10.53
N THR A 112 -6.42 1.38 11.09
CA THR A 112 -6.99 0.32 11.94
C THR A 112 -7.20 -0.98 11.16
N ARG A 113 -7.60 -0.90 9.89
CA ARG A 113 -7.75 -2.08 9.04
C ARG A 113 -6.41 -2.75 8.79
N LEU A 114 -5.38 -1.97 8.48
CA LEU A 114 -4.02 -2.46 8.26
C LEU A 114 -3.49 -3.16 9.52
N GLU A 115 -3.71 -2.60 10.70
CA GLU A 115 -3.41 -3.24 11.98
C GLU A 115 -4.13 -4.59 12.15
N SER A 116 -5.42 -4.63 11.84
CA SER A 116 -6.21 -5.87 11.85
C SER A 116 -5.76 -6.91 10.84
N LEU A 117 -5.14 -6.50 9.73
CA LEU A 117 -4.59 -7.41 8.73
C LEU A 117 -3.24 -7.97 9.19
N ILE A 118 -2.37 -7.11 9.73
CA ILE A 118 -1.08 -7.50 10.29
C ILE A 118 -1.26 -8.50 11.43
N SER A 119 -2.23 -8.29 12.32
CA SER A 119 -2.47 -9.19 13.47
C SER A 119 -2.88 -10.62 13.08
N ARG A 120 -3.24 -10.86 11.82
CA ARG A 120 -3.52 -12.20 11.28
C ARG A 120 -2.25 -12.97 10.95
N ASN A 121 -1.13 -12.28 10.80
CA ASN A 121 0.15 -12.91 10.54
C ASN A 121 0.65 -13.59 11.83
N PRO A 122 1.03 -14.89 11.82
CA PRO A 122 1.54 -15.58 13.00
C PRO A 122 2.81 -14.94 13.60
N SER A 123 3.56 -14.20 12.80
CA SER A 123 4.78 -13.49 13.22
C SER A 123 4.52 -12.06 13.68
N ALA A 124 3.24 -11.65 13.78
CA ALA A 124 2.89 -10.28 14.16
C ALA A 124 3.45 -9.94 15.56
N PRO A 125 4.14 -8.81 15.70
CA PRO A 125 4.59 -8.34 17.00
C PRO A 125 3.39 -7.81 17.80
N LYS A 126 3.59 -7.64 19.12
CA LYS A 126 2.56 -7.05 19.99
C LYS A 126 2.28 -5.59 19.66
N GLU A 127 3.32 -4.84 19.30
CA GLU A 127 3.26 -3.41 19.01
C GLU A 127 3.18 -3.19 17.49
N ILE A 128 1.96 -3.27 16.93
CA ILE A 128 1.73 -3.15 15.48
C ILE A 128 1.68 -1.70 15.03
N MET A 129 1.00 -0.83 15.78
CA MET A 129 0.75 0.56 15.38
C MET A 129 2.04 1.39 15.21
N PRO A 130 3.09 1.24 16.05
CA PRO A 130 4.36 1.91 15.80
C PRO A 130 4.98 1.52 14.45
N LEU A 131 4.89 0.24 14.06
CA LEU A 131 5.43 -0.24 12.78
C LEU A 131 4.67 0.34 11.59
N ILE A 132 3.33 0.42 11.70
CA ILE A 132 2.52 1.09 10.68
C ILE A 132 2.94 2.56 10.56
N ALA A 133 3.11 3.24 11.69
CA ALA A 133 3.43 4.66 11.69
C ALA A 133 4.86 4.98 11.22
N GLU A 134 5.75 4.00 11.21
CA GLU A 134 7.09 4.08 10.63
C GLU A 134 7.07 3.83 9.12
N ALA A 135 6.27 2.86 8.66
CA ALA A 135 6.23 2.45 7.25
C ALA A 135 5.30 3.28 6.36
N VAL A 136 4.28 3.93 6.94
CA VAL A 136 3.22 4.62 6.19
C VAL A 136 3.34 6.12 6.41
N ASP A 137 3.73 6.87 5.37
CA ASP A 137 3.82 8.33 5.44
C ASP A 137 2.49 9.04 5.16
N MET A 138 1.71 8.47 4.23
CA MET A 138 0.51 9.11 3.72
C MET A 138 -0.58 8.11 3.41
N VAL A 139 -1.80 8.51 3.73
CA VAL A 139 -3.02 7.77 3.49
C VAL A 139 -3.99 8.65 2.72
N VAL A 140 -4.44 8.17 1.56
CA VAL A 140 -5.38 8.87 0.68
C VAL A 140 -6.68 8.08 0.62
N HIS A 141 -7.75 8.68 1.11
CA HIS A 141 -9.10 8.10 1.03
C HIS A 141 -9.85 8.73 -0.13
N ILE A 142 -10.17 7.92 -1.13
CA ILE A 142 -11.04 8.28 -2.24
C ILE A 142 -12.44 7.69 -1.99
N THR A 143 -13.47 8.27 -2.60
CA THR A 143 -14.83 7.77 -2.54
C THR A 143 -15.52 7.98 -3.88
N ARG A 144 -16.52 7.14 -4.17
CA ARG A 144 -17.44 7.35 -5.28
C ARG A 144 -18.66 8.12 -4.78
N THR A 145 -18.92 9.27 -5.37
CA THR A 145 -20.10 10.10 -5.16
C THR A 145 -21.04 10.00 -6.36
N PRO A 146 -22.29 10.48 -6.26
CA PRO A 146 -23.20 10.59 -7.42
C PRO A 146 -22.63 11.43 -8.56
N HIS A 147 -21.72 12.37 -8.29
CA HIS A 147 -21.11 13.27 -9.27
C HIS A 147 -19.74 12.79 -9.78
N GLY A 148 -19.31 11.59 -9.41
CA GLY A 148 -18.01 11.03 -9.78
C GLY A 148 -17.15 10.72 -8.56
N ARG A 149 -15.85 10.55 -8.79
CA ARG A 149 -14.89 10.12 -7.77
C ARG A 149 -14.26 11.33 -7.10
N LYS A 150 -14.07 11.29 -5.79
CA LYS A 150 -13.52 12.41 -5.03
C LYS A 150 -12.57 11.92 -3.94
N ILE A 151 -11.40 12.54 -3.84
CA ILE A 151 -10.55 12.40 -2.65
C ILE A 151 -11.28 13.06 -1.49
N GLN A 152 -11.72 12.27 -0.53
CA GLN A 152 -12.46 12.75 0.63
C GLN A 152 -11.51 13.22 1.74
N GLN A 153 -10.37 12.55 1.88
CA GLN A 153 -9.41 12.84 2.94
C GLN A 153 -7.99 12.44 2.51
N ILE A 154 -7.04 13.28 2.89
CA ILE A 154 -5.61 12.95 2.88
C ILE A 154 -5.09 13.15 4.30
N ILE A 155 -4.38 12.17 4.83
CA ILE A 155 -3.64 12.32 6.08
C ILE A 155 -2.17 11.98 5.86
N GLU A 156 -1.32 12.82 6.45
CA GLU A 156 0.10 12.59 6.66
C GLU A 156 0.26 11.94 8.05
N VAL A 157 0.93 10.81 8.13
CA VAL A 157 1.23 10.09 9.37
C VAL A 157 2.64 10.46 9.79
N GLN A 158 2.76 11.00 11.00
CA GLN A 158 3.99 11.60 11.53
C GLN A 158 4.62 10.75 12.66
N GLY A 159 4.05 9.56 12.91
CA GLY A 159 4.49 8.64 13.95
C GLY A 159 3.37 8.21 14.90
N PHE A 160 3.74 7.52 15.97
CA PHE A 160 2.82 6.99 16.98
C PHE A 160 3.31 7.35 18.39
N LYS A 161 2.47 8.01 19.19
CA LYS A 161 2.83 8.44 20.57
C LYS A 161 1.64 8.29 21.50
N ARG A 162 1.88 7.81 22.72
CA ARG A 162 0.87 7.70 23.80
C ARG A 162 -0.42 6.95 23.37
N GLY A 163 -0.27 5.91 22.55
CA GLY A 163 -1.39 5.08 22.11
C GLY A 163 -2.20 5.67 20.93
N SER A 164 -1.72 6.72 20.27
CA SER A 164 -2.39 7.29 19.09
C SER A 164 -1.43 7.69 17.97
N TYR A 165 -1.91 7.53 16.73
CA TYR A 165 -1.25 8.08 15.55
C TYR A 165 -1.18 9.60 15.64
N GLN A 166 0.00 10.14 15.39
CA GLN A 166 0.22 11.56 15.18
C GLN A 166 -0.02 11.81 13.70
N ILE A 167 -1.08 12.56 13.38
CA ILE A 167 -1.49 12.77 11.99
C ILE A 167 -1.69 14.25 11.71
N LYS A 168 -1.49 14.63 10.46
CA LYS A 168 -1.84 15.95 9.92
C LYS A 168 -2.77 15.76 8.74
N LYS A 169 -3.93 16.44 8.79
CA LYS A 169 -4.87 16.48 7.67
C LYS A 169 -4.41 17.53 6.66
N LEU A 170 -4.46 17.19 5.37
CA LEU A 170 -4.13 18.10 4.26
C LEU A 170 -5.39 18.60 3.57
#